data_AF-A0A848ZHL2-F1
#
_entry.id   AF-A0A848ZHL2-F1
#
_cell.length_a   1.000
_cell.length_b   1.000
_cell.length_c   1.000
_cell.angle_alpha   90.00
_cell.angle_beta   90.00
_cell.angle_gamma   90.00
#
_symmetry.space_group_name_H-M   'P 1'
#
loop_
_entity.id
_entity.type
_entity.pdbx_description
1 polymer ?
#
loop_
_entity_poly.entity_id
_entity_poly.type
_entity_poly.pdbx_seq_one_letter_code
_entity_poly.pdbx_strand_id
1 'polypeptide(L)'
;NLFGLLQGKLYDAFFLVDVLHCIGISILTIVGIFWISAHRNKWLFPALLLGTTVLLFMFEPIYKEWSYTMIPEGLANYFTRSNGSVFTVIPWVGYTAFGAFLSVLFTRFKNYKHLYSWAISLSIIAGIGLLFWSSPLFVKLYETTGNSLFKSLFSNNYLFIRLGDVMIVFAIFMIVRRFITHSNILRIGQNTLSIYVVHFIILYGSFTGVGLYRYFHHTLTPAISIAGALLFMFVCSFAALKYERNEDRIKKQLTLGRQKLLLAIERYAPYALKMARGFRGRLHRIFSATKG
;
A
#
# COMPACT_ATOMS: atom_id res chain seq x y z
N ASN A 1 2.37 3.67 19.31
CA ASN A 1 3.66 3.08 18.86
C ASN A 1 4.83 4.05 18.86
N LEU A 2 4.73 5.27 18.28
CA LEU A 2 5.87 6.19 18.19
C LEU A 2 6.53 6.54 19.54
N PHE A 3 5.73 6.79 20.58
CA PHE A 3 6.26 7.07 21.93
C PHE A 3 6.89 5.84 22.60
N GLY A 4 6.55 4.63 22.17
CA GLY A 4 7.18 3.39 22.64
C GLY A 4 8.59 3.21 22.12
N LEU A 5 8.86 3.64 20.88
CA LEU A 5 10.21 3.66 20.29
C LEU A 5 11.16 4.55 21.11
N LEU A 6 10.67 5.70 21.59
CA LEU A 6 11.43 6.59 22.47
C LEU A 6 11.76 5.94 23.84
N GLN A 7 11.00 4.92 24.23
CA GLN A 7 11.21 4.13 25.45
C GLN A 7 11.98 2.82 25.19
N GLY A 8 12.48 2.61 23.96
CA GLY A 8 13.18 1.38 23.56
C GLY A 8 12.28 0.15 23.43
N LYS A 9 10.96 0.31 23.37
CA LYS A 9 10.00 -0.80 23.23
C LYS A 9 9.48 -0.87 21.80
N LEU A 10 9.67 -2.03 21.16
CA LEU A 10 9.00 -2.40 19.91
C LEU A 10 7.80 -3.28 20.26
N TYR A 11 6.63 -2.87 19.79
CA TYR A 11 5.40 -3.65 19.90
C TYR A 11 5.25 -4.53 18.67
N ASP A 12 4.63 -5.71 18.81
CA ASP A 12 4.43 -6.66 17.70
C ASP A 12 3.68 -6.04 16.52
N ALA A 13 2.78 -5.09 16.80
CA ALA A 13 2.08 -4.28 15.80
C ALA A 13 3.01 -3.52 14.83
N PHE A 14 4.27 -3.27 15.21
CA PHE A 14 5.27 -2.66 14.34
C PHE A 14 5.70 -3.57 13.18
N PHE A 15 5.62 -4.89 13.38
CA PHE A 15 6.03 -5.89 12.40
C PHE A 15 4.88 -6.35 11.50
N LEU A 16 3.67 -5.84 11.71
CA LEU A 16 2.51 -6.19 10.90
C LEU A 16 2.60 -5.54 9.52
N VAL A 17 2.34 -6.34 8.49
CA VAL A 17 2.38 -5.89 7.10
C VAL A 17 1.05 -5.25 6.72
N ASP A 18 1.14 -3.99 6.30
CA ASP A 18 0.03 -3.20 5.76
C ASP A 18 0.03 -3.17 4.22
N VAL A 19 -1.11 -2.82 3.62
CA VAL A 19 -1.33 -2.75 2.17
C VAL A 19 -0.30 -1.89 1.44
N LEU A 20 0.23 -0.84 2.09
CA LEU A 20 1.24 0.03 1.48
C LEU A 20 2.56 -0.71 1.20
N HIS A 21 2.93 -1.68 2.05
CA HIS A 21 4.09 -2.53 1.82
C HIS A 21 3.85 -3.44 0.61
N CYS A 22 2.66 -4.02 0.50
CA CYS A 22 2.28 -4.84 -0.65
C CYS A 22 2.35 -4.04 -1.96
N ILE A 23 1.86 -2.79 -1.96
CA ILE A 23 1.94 -1.88 -3.11
C ILE A 23 3.40 -1.56 -3.44
N GLY A 24 4.19 -1.15 -2.44
CA GLY A 24 5.60 -0.80 -2.61
C GLY A 24 6.41 -1.95 -3.20
N ILE A 25 6.29 -3.14 -2.62
CA ILE A 25 6.98 -4.35 -3.12
C ILE A 25 6.48 -4.72 -4.52
N SER A 26 5.18 -4.62 -4.79
CA SER A 26 4.65 -4.91 -6.14
C SER A 26 5.23 -3.98 -7.20
N ILE A 27 5.37 -2.69 -6.91
CA ILE A 27 5.99 -1.72 -7.83
C ILE A 27 7.48 -2.08 -8.03
N LEU A 28 8.21 -2.39 -6.96
CA LEU A 28 9.60 -2.84 -7.06
C LEU A 28 9.72 -4.12 -7.91
N THR A 29 8.81 -5.07 -7.77
CA THR A 29 8.75 -6.27 -8.62
C THR A 29 8.55 -5.91 -10.09
N ILE A 30 7.61 -5.01 -10.41
CA ILE A 30 7.37 -4.55 -11.79
C ILE A 30 8.60 -3.86 -12.37
N VAL A 31 9.27 -3.00 -11.59
CA VAL A 31 10.51 -2.32 -11.99
C VAL A 31 11.63 -3.35 -12.22
N GLY A 32 11.75 -4.37 -11.36
CA GLY A 32 12.70 -5.46 -11.55
C GLY A 32 12.45 -6.25 -12.84
N ILE A 33 11.19 -6.62 -13.11
CA ILE A 33 10.79 -7.29 -14.35
C ILE A 33 11.09 -6.38 -15.56
N PHE A 34 10.81 -5.08 -15.46
CA PHE A 34 11.13 -4.12 -16.51
C PHE A 34 12.63 -4.08 -16.77
N TRP A 35 13.46 -3.95 -15.74
CA TRP A 35 14.91 -3.88 -15.89
C TRP A 35 15.49 -5.12 -16.60
N ILE A 36 15.00 -6.32 -16.26
CA ILE A 36 15.43 -7.58 -16.90
C ILE A 36 15.02 -7.65 -18.38
N SER A 37 13.88 -7.05 -18.74
CA SER A 37 13.27 -7.19 -20.07
C SER A 37 13.42 -5.97 -20.99
N ALA A 38 13.81 -4.81 -20.47
CA ALA A 38 13.81 -3.53 -21.19
C ALA A 38 14.67 -3.53 -22.46
N HIS A 39 15.82 -4.21 -22.42
CA HIS A 39 16.76 -4.28 -23.54
C HIS A 39 16.59 -5.54 -24.42
N ARG A 40 15.46 -6.25 -24.26
CA ARG A 40 15.17 -7.49 -24.99
C ARG A 40 14.04 -7.25 -25.98
N ASN A 41 13.22 -8.27 -26.22
CA ASN A 41 12.07 -8.20 -27.12
C ASN A 41 10.93 -7.38 -26.50
N LYS A 42 10.27 -6.54 -27.31
CA LYS A 42 9.04 -5.79 -26.93
C LYS A 42 7.90 -6.66 -26.38
N TRP A 43 7.90 -7.96 -26.65
CA TRP A 43 6.92 -8.91 -26.12
C TRP A 43 7.32 -9.54 -24.79
N LEU A 44 8.61 -9.49 -24.42
CA LEU A 44 9.11 -10.13 -23.22
C LEU A 44 8.53 -9.46 -21.96
N PHE A 45 8.55 -8.13 -21.88
CA PHE A 45 8.02 -7.41 -20.72
C PHE A 45 6.54 -7.76 -20.40
N PRO A 46 5.57 -7.59 -21.34
CA PRO A 46 4.19 -7.98 -21.07
C PRO A 46 4.02 -9.49 -20.84
N ALA A 47 4.80 -10.35 -21.50
CA ALA A 47 4.75 -11.79 -21.27
C ALA A 47 5.21 -12.17 -19.85
N LEU A 48 6.26 -11.52 -19.32
CA LEU A 48 6.73 -11.74 -17.95
C LEU A 48 5.73 -11.24 -16.91
N LEU A 49 5.06 -10.11 -17.15
CA LEU A 49 4.01 -9.60 -16.26
C LEU A 49 2.81 -10.55 -16.19
N LEU A 50 2.33 -11.02 -17.34
CA LEU A 50 1.25 -11.99 -17.40
C LEU A 50 1.68 -13.34 -16.81
N GLY A 51 2.89 -13.81 -17.14
CA GLY A 51 3.47 -15.03 -16.58
C GLY A 51 3.60 -14.97 -15.06
N THR A 52 4.02 -13.83 -14.51
CA THR A 52 4.08 -13.62 -13.05
C THR A 52 2.69 -13.74 -12.42
N THR A 53 1.67 -13.17 -13.05
CA THR A 53 0.27 -13.30 -12.58
C THR A 53 -0.15 -14.76 -12.54
N VAL A 54 0.02 -15.48 -13.66
CA VAL A 54 -0.39 -16.88 -13.80
C VAL A 54 0.38 -17.76 -12.83
N LEU A 55 1.69 -17.60 -12.70
CA LEU A 55 2.52 -18.38 -11.78
C LEU A 55 2.10 -18.15 -10.33
N LEU A 56 1.94 -16.89 -9.89
CA LEU A 56 1.54 -16.62 -8.51
C LEU A 56 0.14 -17.15 -8.19
N PHE A 57 -0.77 -17.20 -9.17
CA PHE A 57 -2.11 -17.73 -8.93
C PHE A 57 -2.15 -19.26 -8.98
N MET A 58 -1.45 -19.88 -9.92
CA MET A 58 -1.40 -21.35 -10.05
C MET A 58 -0.72 -22.03 -8.87
N PHE A 59 0.28 -21.38 -8.27
CA PHE A 59 1.03 -21.96 -7.15
C PHE A 59 0.48 -21.53 -5.78
N GLU A 60 -0.66 -20.84 -5.71
CA GLU A 60 -1.30 -20.44 -4.44
C GLU A 60 -1.49 -21.57 -3.44
N PRO A 61 -1.99 -22.75 -3.86
CA PRO A 61 -2.18 -23.84 -2.92
C PRO A 61 -0.88 -24.31 -2.27
N ILE A 62 0.27 -24.13 -2.93
CA ILE A 62 1.57 -24.60 -2.43
C ILE A 62 2.13 -23.62 -1.40
N TYR A 63 2.30 -22.34 -1.77
CA TYR A 63 2.97 -21.40 -0.87
C TYR A 63 2.10 -20.99 0.33
N LYS A 64 0.77 -21.15 0.25
CA LYS A 64 -0.13 -20.85 1.37
C LYS A 64 0.08 -21.80 2.56
N GLU A 65 0.55 -23.02 2.31
CA GLU A 65 0.81 -24.02 3.35
C GLU A 65 2.17 -23.83 4.03
N TRP A 66 3.03 -22.95 3.52
CA TRP A 66 4.35 -22.73 4.08
C TRP A 66 4.26 -21.99 5.41
N SER A 67 4.87 -22.54 6.46
CA SER A 67 4.81 -22.00 7.82
C SER A 67 5.84 -20.91 8.12
N TYR A 68 6.83 -20.72 7.23
CA TYR A 68 7.89 -19.70 7.32
C TYR A 68 8.58 -19.59 8.70
N THR A 69 8.63 -20.68 9.47
CA THR A 69 9.16 -20.70 10.85
C THR A 69 10.67 -20.44 10.93
N MET A 70 11.39 -20.58 9.81
CA MET A 70 12.84 -20.42 9.73
C MET A 70 13.28 -18.96 9.52
N ILE A 71 12.36 -18.03 9.30
CA ILE A 71 12.67 -16.59 9.12
C ILE A 71 12.10 -15.75 10.26
N PRO A 72 12.72 -14.61 10.61
CA PRO A 72 12.21 -13.72 11.65
C PRO A 72 10.76 -13.30 11.38
N GLU A 73 9.95 -13.18 12.44
CA GLU A 73 8.51 -12.92 12.33
C GLU A 73 8.18 -11.69 11.48
N GLY A 74 8.97 -10.62 11.60
CA GLY A 74 8.81 -9.42 10.79
C GLY A 74 8.95 -9.65 9.28
N LEU A 75 9.77 -10.61 8.86
CA LEU A 75 9.87 -11.01 7.45
C LEU A 75 8.81 -12.07 7.10
N ALA A 76 8.51 -13.01 8.01
CA ALA A 76 7.49 -14.02 7.82
C ALA A 76 6.12 -13.40 7.49
N ASN A 77 5.80 -12.27 8.13
CA ASN A 77 4.55 -11.52 7.92
C ASN A 77 4.30 -11.05 6.48
N TYR A 78 5.34 -10.98 5.64
CA TYR A 78 5.18 -10.67 4.22
C TYR A 78 4.64 -11.85 3.40
N PHE A 79 4.72 -13.06 3.93
CA PHE A 79 4.36 -14.29 3.21
C PHE A 79 3.25 -15.09 3.89
N THR A 80 3.13 -15.01 5.21
CA THR A 80 2.09 -15.71 5.99
C THR A 80 1.26 -14.76 6.84
N ARG A 81 0.02 -15.19 7.11
CA ARG A 81 -0.92 -14.51 8.02
C ARG A 81 -0.88 -15.09 9.45
N SER A 82 -0.02 -16.08 9.70
CA SER A 82 0.03 -16.80 10.98
C SER A 82 0.31 -15.91 12.18
N ASN A 83 1.10 -14.83 12.01
CA ASN A 83 1.50 -13.95 13.11
C ASN A 83 0.65 -12.67 13.18
N GLY A 84 -0.58 -12.71 12.64
CA GLY A 84 -1.57 -11.63 12.74
C GLY A 84 -1.57 -10.59 11.62
N SER A 85 -0.69 -10.71 10.62
CA SER A 85 -0.73 -9.83 9.44
C SER A 85 -1.93 -10.16 8.54
N VAL A 86 -2.73 -9.14 8.23
CA VAL A 86 -3.91 -9.28 7.36
C VAL A 86 -3.51 -9.36 5.89
N PHE A 87 -2.48 -8.60 5.50
CA PHE A 87 -1.95 -8.55 4.14
C PHE A 87 -0.64 -9.31 4.03
N THR A 88 -0.49 -10.03 2.92
CA THR A 88 0.74 -10.69 2.49
C THR A 88 1.14 -10.08 1.13
N VAL A 89 2.37 -10.24 0.69
CA VAL A 89 2.82 -9.76 -0.64
C VAL A 89 2.25 -10.65 -1.74
N ILE A 90 2.29 -11.95 -1.51
CA ILE A 90 1.72 -12.96 -2.39
C ILE A 90 0.34 -13.32 -1.84
N PRO A 91 -0.74 -13.33 -2.64
CA PRO A 91 -0.79 -13.29 -4.11
C PRO A 91 -0.89 -11.88 -4.74
N TRP A 92 -0.91 -10.81 -3.94
CA TRP A 92 -1.26 -9.47 -4.39
C TRP A 92 -0.36 -8.88 -5.48
N VAL A 93 0.93 -9.23 -5.47
CA VAL A 93 1.86 -8.91 -6.57
C VAL A 93 1.34 -9.40 -7.93
N GLY A 94 0.64 -10.54 -7.97
CA GLY A 94 0.04 -11.08 -9.20
C GLY A 94 -1.03 -10.15 -9.78
N TYR A 95 -1.92 -9.60 -8.94
CA TYR A 95 -2.91 -8.62 -9.41
C TYR A 95 -2.26 -7.34 -9.93
N THR A 96 -1.23 -6.83 -9.24
CA THR A 96 -0.50 -5.63 -9.68
C THR A 96 0.24 -5.89 -11.00
N ALA A 97 0.87 -7.07 -11.15
CA ALA A 97 1.53 -7.47 -12.39
C ALA A 97 0.54 -7.55 -13.56
N PHE A 98 -0.66 -8.08 -13.33
CA PHE A 98 -1.73 -8.09 -14.33
C PHE A 98 -2.19 -6.68 -14.72
N GLY A 99 -2.37 -5.79 -13.73
CA GLY A 99 -2.68 -4.38 -13.98
C GLY A 99 -1.60 -3.68 -14.81
N ALA A 100 -0.32 -3.95 -14.52
CA ALA A 100 0.80 -3.45 -15.30
C ALA A 100 0.79 -4.01 -16.74
N PHE A 101 0.46 -5.30 -16.91
CA PHE A 101 0.28 -5.91 -18.23
C PHE A 101 -0.81 -5.17 -19.04
N LEU A 102 -1.97 -4.91 -18.43
CA LEU A 102 -3.02 -4.12 -19.08
C LEU A 102 -2.53 -2.72 -19.45
N SER A 103 -1.81 -2.03 -18.56
CA SER A 103 -1.24 -0.71 -18.85
C SER A 103 -0.33 -0.72 -20.08
N VAL A 104 0.47 -1.77 -20.28
CA VAL A 104 1.31 -1.94 -21.47
C VAL A 104 0.44 -2.08 -22.73
N LEU A 105 -0.66 -2.85 -22.67
CA LEU A 105 -1.59 -2.98 -23.81
C LEU A 105 -2.21 -1.62 -24.17
N PHE A 106 -2.74 -0.89 -23.19
CA PHE A 106 -3.34 0.44 -23.41
C PHE A 106 -2.33 1.43 -24.00
N THR A 107 -1.09 1.41 -23.50
CA THR A 107 -0.03 2.30 -23.98
C THR A 107 0.35 1.99 -25.42
N ARG A 108 0.44 0.70 -25.77
CA ARG A 108 0.79 0.24 -27.12
C ARG A 108 -0.30 0.56 -28.14
N PHE A 109 -1.56 0.36 -27.78
CA PHE A 109 -2.70 0.56 -28.67
C PHE A 109 -3.38 1.93 -28.51
N LYS A 110 -2.74 2.90 -27.86
CA LYS A 110 -3.31 4.23 -27.55
C LYS A 110 -3.85 5.00 -28.77
N ASN A 111 -3.25 4.78 -29.95
CA ASN A 111 -3.63 5.45 -31.21
C ASN A 111 -4.71 4.68 -31.99
N TYR A 112 -5.16 3.53 -31.49
CA TYR A 112 -6.16 2.72 -32.17
C TYR A 112 -7.57 3.28 -31.94
N LYS A 113 -8.28 3.61 -33.03
CA LYS A 113 -9.59 4.29 -33.02
C LYS A 113 -10.63 3.62 -32.12
N HIS A 114 -10.63 2.29 -32.07
CA HIS A 114 -11.63 1.49 -31.34
C HIS A 114 -11.07 0.85 -30.06
N LEU A 115 -10.00 1.41 -29.48
CA LEU A 115 -9.33 0.86 -28.30
C LEU A 115 -10.31 0.55 -27.16
N TYR A 116 -11.14 1.52 -26.76
CA TYR A 116 -12.06 1.34 -25.64
C TYR A 116 -13.18 0.34 -25.94
N SER A 117 -13.70 0.31 -27.17
CA SER A 117 -14.71 -0.68 -27.56
C SER A 117 -14.17 -2.10 -27.42
N TRP A 118 -12.97 -2.35 -27.94
CA TRP A 118 -12.31 -3.65 -27.80
C TRP A 118 -11.92 -3.96 -26.36
N ALA A 119 -11.37 -3.00 -25.62
CA ALA A 119 -10.94 -3.21 -24.25
C ALA A 119 -12.14 -3.53 -23.32
N ILE A 120 -13.27 -2.84 -23.49
CA ILE A 120 -14.50 -3.14 -22.76
C ILE A 120 -14.98 -4.57 -23.09
N SER A 121 -15.14 -4.91 -24.37
CA SER A 121 -15.60 -6.24 -24.77
C SER A 121 -14.67 -7.35 -24.27
N LEU A 122 -13.36 -7.19 -24.44
CA LEU A 122 -12.37 -8.17 -23.98
C LEU A 122 -12.37 -8.29 -22.45
N SER A 123 -12.53 -7.19 -21.71
CA SER A 123 -12.57 -7.23 -20.25
C SER A 123 -13.84 -7.92 -19.75
N ILE A 124 -15.00 -7.72 -20.41
CA ILE A 124 -16.24 -8.43 -20.09
C ILE A 124 -16.10 -9.93 -20.40
N ILE A 125 -15.62 -10.27 -21.59
CA ILE A 125 -15.45 -11.68 -22.01
C ILE A 125 -14.46 -12.39 -21.08
N ALA A 126 -13.30 -11.78 -20.81
CA ALA A 126 -12.31 -12.34 -19.90
C ALA A 126 -12.86 -12.42 -18.46
N GLY A 127 -13.59 -11.40 -18.01
CA GLY A 127 -14.22 -11.37 -16.70
C GLY A 127 -15.23 -12.49 -16.50
N ILE A 128 -16.20 -12.63 -17.41
CA ILE A 128 -17.20 -13.71 -17.39
C ILE A 128 -16.50 -15.07 -17.50
N GLY A 129 -15.51 -15.20 -18.37
CA GLY A 129 -14.78 -16.45 -18.52
C GLY A 129 -14.01 -16.86 -17.26
N LEU A 130 -13.39 -15.90 -16.57
CA LEU A 130 -12.74 -16.17 -15.29
C LEU A 130 -13.74 -16.48 -14.17
N LEU A 131 -14.94 -15.88 -14.18
CA LEU A 131 -15.97 -16.14 -13.18
C LEU A 131 -16.58 -17.54 -13.31
N PHE A 132 -16.93 -17.95 -14.53
CA PHE A 132 -17.72 -19.17 -14.75
C PHE A 132 -16.93 -20.35 -15.31
N TRP A 133 -15.90 -20.12 -16.13
CA TRP A 133 -15.16 -21.20 -16.81
C TRP A 133 -13.81 -21.53 -16.18
N SER A 134 -13.27 -20.71 -15.27
CA SER A 134 -11.98 -21.01 -14.64
C SER A 134 -12.00 -22.30 -13.81
N SER A 135 -13.02 -22.51 -12.96
CA SER A 135 -13.11 -23.74 -12.16
C SER A 135 -13.35 -25.00 -13.00
N PRO A 136 -14.32 -25.03 -13.95
CA PRO A 136 -14.48 -26.16 -14.86
C PRO A 136 -13.21 -26.49 -15.66
N LEU A 137 -12.46 -25.47 -16.08
CA LEU A 137 -11.20 -25.65 -16.79
C LEU A 137 -10.18 -26.38 -15.91
N PHE A 138 -10.03 -26.01 -14.64
CA PHE A 138 -9.12 -26.71 -13.73
C PHE A 138 -9.59 -28.14 -13.39
N VAL A 139 -10.91 -28.38 -13.29
CA VAL A 139 -11.44 -29.74 -13.17
C VAL A 139 -11.04 -30.57 -14.39
N LYS A 140 -11.22 -30.04 -15.60
CA LYS A 140 -10.88 -30.77 -16.81
C LYS A 140 -9.38 -31.06 -16.92
N LEU A 141 -8.54 -30.10 -16.54
CA LEU A 141 -7.09 -30.29 -16.48
C LEU A 141 -6.69 -31.35 -15.45
N TYR A 142 -7.38 -31.41 -14.31
CA TYR A 142 -7.17 -32.47 -13.33
C TYR A 142 -7.55 -33.85 -13.88
N GLU A 143 -8.72 -33.98 -14.51
CA GLU A 143 -9.18 -35.24 -15.10
C GLU A 143 -8.23 -35.77 -16.19
N THR A 144 -7.60 -34.88 -16.96
CA THR A 144 -6.71 -35.28 -18.05
C THR A 144 -5.27 -35.54 -17.60
N THR A 145 -4.77 -34.77 -16.63
CA THR A 145 -3.36 -34.87 -16.20
C THR A 145 -3.15 -35.66 -14.92
N GLY A 146 -4.18 -35.81 -14.09
CA GLY A 146 -4.11 -36.42 -12.76
C GLY A 146 -3.33 -35.59 -11.71
N ASN A 147 -2.90 -34.36 -12.03
CA ASN A 147 -2.04 -33.58 -11.14
C ASN A 147 -2.82 -32.97 -9.96
N SER A 148 -2.40 -33.27 -8.73
CA SER A 148 -3.02 -32.79 -7.49
C SER A 148 -3.05 -31.26 -7.36
N LEU A 149 -2.14 -30.53 -8.02
CA LEU A 149 -2.15 -29.07 -8.05
C LEU A 149 -3.44 -28.52 -8.64
N PHE A 150 -3.94 -29.10 -9.75
CA PHE A 150 -5.20 -28.68 -10.35
C PHE A 150 -6.39 -29.01 -9.45
N LYS A 151 -6.30 -30.11 -8.67
CA LYS A 151 -7.30 -30.45 -7.66
C LYS A 151 -7.41 -29.35 -6.59
N SER A 152 -6.27 -28.93 -6.05
CA SER A 152 -6.24 -27.85 -5.07
C SER A 152 -6.69 -26.51 -5.67
N LEU A 153 -6.33 -26.22 -6.92
CA LEU A 153 -6.76 -25.00 -7.60
C LEU A 153 -8.26 -24.91 -7.79
N PHE A 154 -8.93 -25.95 -8.31
CA PHE A 154 -10.39 -25.86 -8.49
C PHE A 154 -11.13 -25.83 -7.15
N SER A 155 -10.57 -26.44 -6.09
CA SER A 155 -11.16 -26.41 -4.74
C SER A 155 -11.07 -25.02 -4.08
N ASN A 156 -10.07 -24.22 -4.43
CA ASN A 156 -9.82 -22.89 -3.86
C ASN A 156 -9.55 -21.83 -4.95
N ASN A 157 -10.42 -21.77 -5.97
CA ASN A 157 -10.22 -20.94 -7.16
C ASN A 157 -10.57 -19.44 -6.97
N TYR A 158 -10.39 -18.90 -5.77
CA TYR A 158 -10.84 -17.55 -5.48
C TYR A 158 -10.01 -16.48 -6.21
N LEU A 159 -8.75 -16.75 -6.54
CA LEU A 159 -7.87 -15.76 -7.16
C LEU A 159 -8.28 -15.43 -8.59
N PHE A 160 -8.56 -16.44 -9.41
CA PHE A 160 -9.01 -16.24 -10.78
C PHE A 160 -10.42 -15.66 -10.81
N ILE A 161 -11.32 -16.12 -9.94
CA ILE A 161 -12.68 -15.56 -9.82
C ILE A 161 -12.62 -14.07 -9.46
N ARG A 162 -11.83 -13.68 -8.45
CA ARG A 162 -11.65 -12.27 -8.09
C ARG A 162 -10.99 -11.46 -9.21
N LEU A 163 -10.08 -12.05 -9.99
CA LEU A 163 -9.55 -11.37 -11.18
C LEU A 163 -10.65 -11.14 -12.21
N GLY A 164 -11.58 -12.09 -12.34
CA GLY A 164 -12.81 -11.94 -13.13
C GLY A 164 -13.65 -10.75 -12.66
N ASP A 165 -13.92 -10.65 -11.36
CA ASP A 165 -14.62 -9.50 -10.76
C ASP A 165 -13.92 -8.18 -11.11
N VAL A 166 -12.59 -8.13 -10.95
CA VAL A 166 -11.78 -6.95 -11.28
C VAL A 166 -11.93 -6.57 -12.76
N MET A 167 -12.00 -7.54 -13.68
CA MET A 167 -12.21 -7.29 -15.11
C MET A 167 -13.61 -6.77 -15.44
N ILE A 168 -14.64 -7.25 -14.75
CA ILE A 168 -16.00 -6.71 -14.87
C ILE A 168 -16.05 -5.27 -14.35
N VAL A 169 -15.51 -5.01 -13.15
CA VAL A 169 -15.45 -3.67 -12.57
C VAL A 169 -14.63 -2.72 -13.45
N PHE A 170 -13.51 -3.18 -14.02
CA PHE A 170 -12.69 -2.41 -14.93
C PHE A 170 -13.46 -2.05 -16.22
N ALA A 171 -14.24 -2.98 -16.77
CA ALA A 171 -15.13 -2.71 -17.89
C ALA A 171 -16.19 -1.66 -17.55
N ILE A 172 -16.82 -1.76 -16.38
CA ILE A 172 -17.80 -0.78 -15.89
C ILE A 172 -17.15 0.61 -15.82
N PHE A 173 -15.97 0.73 -15.21
CA PHE A 173 -15.26 2.01 -15.15
C PHE A 173 -14.93 2.59 -16.53
N MET A 174 -14.58 1.75 -17.51
CA MET A 174 -14.36 2.19 -18.88
C MET A 174 -15.63 2.67 -19.59
N ILE A 175 -16.79 2.08 -19.26
CA ILE A 175 -18.11 2.50 -19.77
C ILE A 175 -18.47 3.87 -19.18
N VAL A 176 -18.37 4.03 -17.85
CA VAL A 176 -18.71 5.30 -17.17
C VAL A 176 -17.59 6.33 -17.20
N ARG A 177 -16.51 6.09 -17.97
CA ARG A 177 -15.29 6.91 -17.96
C ARG A 177 -15.55 8.41 -18.14
N ARG A 178 -16.53 8.79 -18.98
CA ARG A 178 -16.87 10.20 -19.26
C ARG A 178 -17.21 10.97 -17.98
N PHE A 179 -17.82 10.31 -16.99
CA PHE A 179 -18.17 10.91 -15.71
C PHE A 179 -16.98 10.93 -14.75
N ILE A 180 -16.22 9.83 -14.68
CA ILE A 180 -15.11 9.68 -13.74
C ILE A 180 -13.91 10.56 -14.12
N THR A 181 -13.71 10.85 -15.40
CA THR A 181 -12.63 11.72 -15.88
C THR A 181 -12.83 13.21 -15.58
N HIS A 182 -13.90 13.59 -14.87
CA HIS A 182 -14.07 14.96 -14.42
C HIS A 182 -12.93 15.35 -13.44
N SER A 183 -12.36 16.55 -13.61
CA SER A 183 -11.14 16.98 -12.94
C SER A 183 -11.18 16.84 -11.41
N ASN A 184 -12.32 17.16 -10.79
CA ASN A 184 -12.49 17.05 -9.34
C ASN A 184 -12.45 15.58 -8.85
N ILE A 185 -13.08 14.66 -9.60
CA ILE A 185 -13.09 13.23 -9.25
C ILE A 185 -11.69 12.64 -9.45
N LEU A 186 -11.03 12.99 -10.56
CA LEU A 186 -9.69 12.54 -10.85
C LEU A 186 -8.68 13.00 -9.78
N ARG A 187 -8.81 14.24 -9.29
CA ARG A 187 -7.99 14.76 -8.18
C ARG A 187 -8.15 13.96 -6.89
N ILE A 188 -9.36 13.51 -6.56
CA ILE A 188 -9.58 12.65 -5.39
C ILE A 188 -8.83 11.32 -5.59
N GLY A 189 -8.97 10.70 -6.76
CA GLY A 189 -8.29 9.44 -7.10
C GLY A 189 -6.76 9.53 -7.10
N GLN A 190 -6.19 10.66 -7.52
CA GLN A 190 -4.74 10.89 -7.53
C GLN A 190 -4.16 11.10 -6.13
N ASN A 191 -4.97 11.55 -5.17
CA ASN A 191 -4.53 11.88 -3.81
C ASN A 191 -5.02 10.86 -2.76
N THR A 192 -5.30 9.63 -3.18
CA THR A 192 -5.82 8.56 -2.30
C THR A 192 -4.88 8.23 -1.17
N LEU A 193 -3.56 8.26 -1.38
CA LEU A 193 -2.57 8.06 -0.32
C LEU A 193 -2.66 9.15 0.76
N SER A 194 -2.74 10.42 0.35
CA SER A 194 -2.87 11.54 1.27
C SER A 194 -4.21 11.49 2.02
N ILE A 195 -5.30 11.11 1.35
CA ILE A 195 -6.60 10.86 1.98
C ILE A 195 -6.50 9.72 3.00
N TYR A 196 -5.82 8.62 2.67
CA TYR A 196 -5.59 7.50 3.57
C TYR A 196 -4.85 7.91 4.85
N VAL A 197 -3.76 8.68 4.71
CA VAL A 197 -2.99 9.17 5.85
C VAL A 197 -3.85 10.09 6.73
N VAL A 198 -4.56 11.05 6.14
CA VAL A 198 -5.46 11.95 6.87
C VAL A 198 -6.57 11.17 7.59
N HIS A 199 -7.17 10.18 6.93
CA HIS A 199 -8.15 9.27 7.53
C HIS A 199 -7.58 8.61 8.78
N PHE A 200 -6.38 8.03 8.70
CA PHE A 200 -5.74 7.39 9.87
C PHE A 200 -5.47 8.37 11.01
N ILE A 201 -5.06 9.60 10.70
CA ILE A 201 -4.83 10.64 11.71
C ILE A 201 -6.14 10.99 12.42
N ILE A 202 -7.23 11.23 11.69
CA ILE A 202 -8.49 11.69 12.28
C ILE A 202 -9.22 10.56 13.01
N LEU A 203 -9.32 9.38 12.38
CA LEU A 203 -10.08 8.26 12.94
C LEU A 203 -9.33 7.57 14.08
N TYR A 204 -8.08 7.19 13.86
CA TYR A 204 -7.31 6.41 14.83
C TYR A 204 -6.38 7.26 15.70
N GLY A 205 -6.12 8.51 15.32
CA GLY A 205 -5.19 9.36 16.06
C GLY A 205 -3.74 8.92 15.89
N SER A 206 -3.33 8.40 14.72
CA SER A 206 -2.04 7.73 14.53
C SER A 206 -0.80 8.49 15.06
N PHE A 207 -0.81 9.83 15.09
CA PHE A 207 0.28 10.64 15.63
C PHE A 207 0.08 11.10 17.07
N THR A 208 -1.16 11.42 17.47
CA THR A 208 -1.47 12.04 18.77
C THR A 208 -1.99 11.04 19.81
N GLY A 209 -2.41 9.85 19.38
CA GLY A 209 -3.16 8.89 20.20
C GLY A 209 -4.60 9.31 20.51
N VAL A 210 -5.06 10.41 19.90
CA VAL A 210 -6.39 10.99 20.11
C VAL A 210 -7.11 10.98 18.75
N GLY A 211 -7.92 9.95 18.54
CA GLY A 211 -8.75 9.78 17.33
C GLY A 211 -10.21 9.55 17.68
N LEU A 212 -11.10 9.78 16.71
CA LEU A 212 -12.54 9.58 16.87
C LEU A 212 -12.90 8.17 17.36
N TYR A 213 -12.13 7.16 16.93
CA TYR A 213 -12.31 5.76 17.33
C TYR A 213 -12.34 5.61 18.86
N ARG A 214 -11.45 6.28 19.58
CA ARG A 214 -11.39 6.15 21.05
C ARG A 214 -12.67 6.59 21.77
N TYR A 215 -13.41 7.55 21.20
CA TYR A 215 -14.56 8.16 21.84
C TYR A 215 -15.90 7.61 21.34
N PHE A 216 -15.95 7.20 20.07
CA PHE A 216 -17.21 6.86 19.39
C PHE A 216 -17.32 5.38 18.97
N HIS A 217 -16.34 4.54 19.32
CA HIS A 217 -16.37 3.13 18.97
C HIS A 217 -17.57 2.43 19.62
N HIS A 218 -18.43 1.86 18.78
CA HIS A 218 -19.66 1.14 19.16
C HIS A 218 -20.71 1.91 19.99
N THR A 219 -20.60 3.24 20.09
CA THR A 219 -21.56 4.06 20.85
C THR A 219 -22.60 4.79 19.98
N LEU A 220 -22.35 4.90 18.67
CA LEU A 220 -23.21 5.65 17.75
C LEU A 220 -24.35 4.79 17.18
N THR A 221 -25.54 5.40 17.04
CA THR A 221 -26.66 4.77 16.33
C THR A 221 -26.39 4.67 14.81
N PRO A 222 -27.04 3.76 14.07
CA PRO A 222 -26.81 3.59 12.64
C PRO A 222 -27.01 4.87 11.82
N ALA A 223 -28.06 5.65 12.12
CA ALA A 223 -28.35 6.89 11.42
C ALA A 223 -27.24 7.95 11.61
N ILE A 224 -26.78 8.13 12.85
CA ILE A 224 -25.68 9.05 13.17
C ILE A 224 -24.37 8.54 12.56
N SER A 225 -24.15 7.23 12.55
CA SER A 225 -22.95 6.61 11.96
C SER A 225 -22.88 6.82 10.45
N ILE A 226 -23.99 6.71 9.72
CA ILE A 226 -24.05 6.96 8.28
C ILE A 226 -23.75 8.44 7.98
N ALA A 227 -24.45 9.36 8.67
CA ALA A 227 -24.21 10.79 8.49
C ALA A 227 -22.78 11.19 8.86
N GLY A 228 -22.27 10.64 9.97
CA GLY A 228 -20.90 10.83 10.45
C GLY A 228 -19.87 10.28 9.45
N ALA A 229 -20.09 9.11 8.86
CA ALA A 229 -19.21 8.54 7.85
C ALA A 229 -19.15 9.40 6.57
N LEU A 230 -20.28 9.92 6.10
CA LEU A 230 -20.31 10.83 4.95
C LEU A 230 -19.55 12.13 5.23
N LEU A 231 -19.79 12.74 6.39
CA LEU A 231 -19.06 13.93 6.83
C LEU A 231 -17.56 13.63 6.97
N PHE A 232 -17.21 12.49 7.55
CA PHE A 232 -15.85 12.04 7.73
C PHE A 232 -15.11 11.89 6.39
N MET A 233 -15.71 11.22 5.41
CA MET A 233 -15.16 11.07 4.06
C MET A 233 -14.96 12.43 3.38
N PHE A 234 -15.92 13.34 3.52
CA PHE A 234 -15.81 14.70 2.98
C PHE A 234 -14.65 15.47 3.63
N VAL A 235 -14.56 15.46 4.96
CA VAL A 235 -13.49 16.14 5.71
C VAL A 235 -12.12 15.59 5.33
N CYS A 236 -11.95 14.27 5.27
CA CYS A 236 -10.68 13.65 4.88
C CYS A 236 -10.28 14.03 3.45
N SER A 237 -11.23 13.94 2.51
CA SER A 237 -10.99 14.29 1.11
C SER A 237 -10.62 15.77 0.94
N PHE A 238 -11.38 16.66 1.58
CA PHE A 238 -11.15 18.09 1.53
C PHE A 238 -9.80 18.48 2.17
N ALA A 239 -9.50 17.96 3.36
CA ALA A 239 -8.26 18.23 4.06
C ALA A 239 -7.03 17.74 3.27
N ALA A 240 -7.10 16.54 2.71
CA ALA A 240 -6.03 15.99 1.87
C ALA A 240 -5.82 16.83 0.61
N LEU A 241 -6.88 17.18 -0.14
CA LEU A 241 -6.76 18.02 -1.33
C LEU A 241 -6.23 19.43 -1.02
N LYS A 242 -6.59 19.99 0.13
CA LYS A 242 -6.08 21.29 0.58
C LYS A 242 -4.60 21.21 0.97
N TYR A 243 -4.17 20.11 1.61
CA TYR A 243 -2.77 19.85 1.91
C TYR A 243 -1.95 19.75 0.61
N GLU A 244 -2.37 18.92 -0.33
CA GLU A 244 -1.70 18.71 -1.63
C GLU A 244 -1.55 20.02 -2.41
N ARG A 245 -2.60 20.84 -2.46
CA ARG A 245 -2.55 22.15 -3.13
C ARG A 245 -1.52 23.11 -2.53
N ASN A 246 -1.18 22.96 -1.25
CA ASN A 246 -0.27 23.84 -0.53
C ASN A 246 1.06 23.17 -0.19
N GLU A 247 1.30 21.95 -0.66
CA GLU A 247 2.41 21.10 -0.22
C GLU A 247 3.76 21.81 -0.44
N ASP A 248 3.98 22.39 -1.62
CA ASP A 248 5.20 23.13 -1.95
C ASP A 248 5.44 24.31 -1.01
N ARG A 249 4.37 25.05 -0.68
CA ARG A 249 4.46 26.20 0.21
C ARG A 249 4.80 25.75 1.63
N ILE A 250 4.15 24.69 2.10
CA ILE A 250 4.38 24.11 3.43
C ILE A 250 5.83 23.59 3.53
N LYS A 251 6.30 22.82 2.54
CA LYS A 251 7.67 22.31 2.49
C LYS A 251 8.70 23.44 2.49
N LYS A 252 8.49 24.49 1.70
CA LYS A 252 9.37 25.68 1.68
C LYS A 252 9.43 26.36 3.06
N GLN A 253 8.28 26.59 3.69
CA GLN A 253 8.24 27.18 5.03
C GLN A 253 8.92 26.30 6.09
N LEU A 254 8.75 24.97 6.00
CA LEU A 254 9.40 24.02 6.92
C LEU A 254 10.92 24.05 6.76
N THR A 255 11.43 24.05 5.53
CA THR A 255 12.87 24.12 5.24
C THR A 255 13.47 25.42 5.73
N LEU A 256 12.80 26.56 5.49
CA LEU A 256 13.23 27.85 6.01
C LEU A 256 13.22 27.89 7.54
N GLY A 257 12.21 27.31 8.18
CA GLY A 257 12.13 27.17 9.63
C GLY A 257 13.28 26.33 10.18
N ARG A 258 13.56 25.18 9.56
CA ARG A 258 14.68 24.29 9.93
C ARG A 258 16.03 24.99 9.78
N GLN A 259 16.26 25.72 8.69
CA GLN A 259 17.49 26.49 8.49
C GLN A 259 17.65 27.56 9.56
N LYS A 260 16.59 28.31 9.89
CA LYS A 260 16.61 29.29 10.99
C LYS A 260 16.92 28.62 12.34
N LEU A 261 16.33 27.46 12.60
CA LEU A 261 16.57 26.70 13.84
C LEU A 261 18.03 26.22 13.92
N LEU A 262 18.57 25.65 12.84
CA LEU A 262 19.97 25.20 12.79
C LEU A 262 20.93 26.36 13.00
N LEU A 263 20.70 27.50 12.34
CA LEU A 263 21.50 28.71 12.52
C LEU A 263 21.40 29.26 13.96
N ALA A 264 20.21 29.18 14.58
CA ALA A 264 20.06 29.54 15.99
C ALA A 264 20.84 28.59 16.90
N ILE A 265 20.76 27.28 16.65
CA ILE A 265 21.52 26.27 17.39
C ILE A 265 23.02 26.51 17.24
N GLU A 266 23.55 26.71 16.03
CA GLU A 266 24.98 27.01 15.81
C GLU A 266 25.41 28.29 16.50
N ARG A 267 24.56 29.33 16.50
CA ARG A 267 24.84 30.60 17.17
C ARG A 267 24.90 30.48 18.70
N TYR A 268 24.01 29.69 19.31
CA TYR A 268 23.92 29.54 20.77
C TYR A 268 24.71 28.34 21.33
N ALA A 269 25.08 27.36 20.50
CA ALA A 269 25.89 26.20 20.86
C ALA A 269 27.22 26.56 21.55
N PRO A 270 28.05 27.51 21.07
CA PRO A 270 29.30 27.86 21.73
C PRO A 270 29.08 28.50 23.11
N TYR A 271 28.00 29.27 23.29
CA TYR A 271 27.63 29.85 24.59
C TYR A 271 27.15 28.78 25.57
N ALA A 272 26.31 27.85 25.12
CA ALA A 272 25.86 26.71 25.91
C ALA A 272 27.02 25.79 26.32
N LEU A 273 27.95 25.50 25.40
CA LEU A 273 29.17 24.71 25.68
C LEU A 273 30.11 25.42 26.67
N LYS A 274 30.30 26.74 26.54
CA LYS A 274 31.11 27.53 27.48
C LYS A 274 30.49 27.56 28.88
N MET A 275 29.17 27.70 28.95
CA MET A 275 28.41 27.65 30.21
C MET A 275 28.49 26.26 30.87
N ALA A 276 28.32 25.19 30.10
CA ALA A 276 28.44 23.81 30.58
C ALA A 276 29.85 23.48 31.10
N ARG A 277 30.91 23.93 30.41
CA ARG A 277 32.30 23.79 30.90
C ARG A 277 32.54 24.58 32.18
N GLY A 278 31.99 25.80 32.29
CA GLY A 278 32.05 26.61 33.51
C GLY A 278 31.33 25.95 34.69
N PHE A 279 30.17 25.34 34.44
CA PHE A 279 29.39 24.63 35.45
C PHE A 279 30.10 23.34 35.91
N ARG A 280 30.68 22.57 34.98
CA ARG A 280 31.51 21.40 35.28
C ARG A 280 32.73 21.76 36.14
N GLY A 281 33.38 22.89 35.84
CA GLY A 281 34.49 23.41 36.64
C GLY A 281 34.08 23.81 38.07
N ARG A 282 32.89 24.42 38.25
CA ARG A 282 32.34 24.72 39.58
C ARG A 282 31.96 23.46 40.36
N LEU A 283 31.31 22.49 39.73
CA LEU A 283 30.99 21.19 40.33
C LEU A 283 32.24 20.46 40.79
N HIS A 284 33.30 20.43 39.97
CA HIS A 284 34.54 19.76 40.33
C HIS A 284 35.23 20.42 41.55
N ARG A 285 35.13 21.74 41.71
CA ARG A 285 35.63 22.47 42.89
C ARG A 285 34.80 22.20 44.14
N ILE A 286 33.48 22.10 44.01
CA ILE A 286 32.58 21.78 45.14
C ILE A 286 32.84 20.35 45.64
N PHE A 287 32.97 19.38 44.72
CA PHE A 287 33.25 17.99 45.08
C PHE A 287 34.68 17.74 45.57
N SER A 288 35.67 18.57 45.19
CA SER A 288 37.03 18.48 45.73
C SER A 288 37.17 19.16 47.10
N ALA A 289 36.33 20.14 47.43
CA ALA A 289 36.35 20.83 48.72
C ALA A 289 35.70 20.02 49.86
N THR A 290 34.87 19.01 49.54
CA THR A 290 34.23 18.11 50.51
C THR A 290 35.07 16.86 50.85
N LYS A 291 36.30 16.75 50.34
CA LYS A 291 37.25 15.64 50.62
C LYS A 291 38.45 16.05 51.49
N GLY A 292 38.42 17.25 52.07
CA GLY A 292 39.43 17.74 53.03
C GLY A 292 38.96 17.55 54.45
#